data_AF-A0A1W1UXL6-F1
#
_entry.id   AF-A0A1W1UXL6-F1
#
_cell.length_a   1.000
_cell.length_b   1.000
_cell.length_c   1.000
_cell.angle_alpha   90.00
_cell.angle_beta   90.00
_cell.angle_gamma   90.00
#
_symmetry.space_group_name_H-M   'P 1'
#
loop_
_entity.id
_entity.type
_entity.pdbx_description
1 polymer ?
#
loop_
_entity_poly.entity_id
_entity_poly.type
_entity_poly.pdbx_seq_one_letter_code
_entity_poly.pdbx_strand_id
1 'polypeptide(L)'
;MASLNRAGVAQHKEQLTLKVLKAAEAAADVLREKLSGGGSGTQYPGQPNAASTEGEYPAEQTGRLRESIGARSAGLLRAEFGSIHDPPDYNVDLHFKPPDQGGRPYMDDALHDRDIHVVIRVAMGVTGK
;
A
#
# COMPACT_ATOMS: atom_id res chain seq x y z
N MET A 1 -6.73 38.74 -19.86
CA MET A 1 -6.63 37.62 -18.90
C MET A 1 -7.77 36.66 -19.17
N ALA A 2 -7.49 35.38 -19.48
CA ALA A 2 -8.55 34.40 -19.68
C ALA A 2 -9.24 34.11 -18.33
N SER A 3 -10.54 34.35 -18.25
CA SER A 3 -11.36 33.99 -17.10
C SER A 3 -11.45 32.46 -17.01
N LEU A 4 -10.89 31.87 -15.95
CA LEU A 4 -11.05 30.43 -15.66
C LEU A 4 -12.54 30.11 -15.47
N ASN A 5 -13.06 29.19 -16.30
CA ASN A 5 -14.41 28.67 -16.16
C ASN A 5 -14.52 27.89 -14.84
N ARG A 6 -15.18 28.48 -13.83
CA ARG A 6 -15.33 27.88 -12.48
C ARG A 6 -15.99 26.50 -12.52
N ALA A 7 -16.96 26.29 -13.41
CA ALA A 7 -17.61 24.99 -13.57
C ALA A 7 -16.63 23.93 -14.12
N GLY A 8 -15.81 24.32 -15.11
CA GLY A 8 -14.76 23.45 -15.65
C GLY A 8 -13.69 23.08 -14.62
N VAL A 9 -13.32 24.01 -13.74
CA VAL A 9 -12.37 23.76 -12.63
C VAL A 9 -12.96 22.79 -11.61
N ALA A 10 -14.24 22.94 -11.25
CA ALA A 10 -14.91 22.03 -10.32
C ALA A 10 -14.96 20.60 -10.87
N GLN A 11 -15.36 20.45 -12.14
CA GLN A 11 -15.40 19.15 -12.81
C GLN A 11 -14.01 18.48 -12.87
N HIS A 12 -12.95 19.24 -13.16
CA HIS A 12 -11.59 18.71 -13.14
C HIS A 12 -11.16 18.23 -11.75
N LYS A 13 -11.51 18.96 -10.69
CA LYS A 13 -11.20 18.56 -9.31
C LYS A 13 -11.89 17.26 -8.91
N GLU A 14 -13.14 17.08 -9.31
CA GLU A 14 -13.89 15.85 -9.08
C GLU A 14 -13.25 14.66 -9.80
N GLN A 15 -12.95 14.82 -11.09
CA GLN A 15 -12.26 13.79 -11.88
C GLN A 15 -10.89 13.42 -11.30
N LEU A 16 -10.11 14.41 -10.87
CA LEU A 16 -8.82 14.15 -10.23
C LEU A 16 -8.98 13.45 -8.88
N THR A 17 -10.01 13.78 -8.10
CA THR A 17 -10.28 13.13 -6.81
C THR A 17 -10.59 11.64 -7.00
N LEU A 18 -11.38 11.30 -8.01
CA LEU A 18 -11.66 9.90 -8.38
C LEU A 18 -10.38 9.17 -8.81
N LYS A 19 -9.51 9.83 -9.59
CA LYS A 19 -8.22 9.24 -10.00
C LYS A 19 -7.30 8.98 -8.82
N VAL A 20 -7.22 9.91 -7.86
CA VAL A 20 -6.39 9.76 -6.67
C VAL A 20 -6.86 8.58 -5.81
N LEU A 21 -8.17 8.40 -5.64
CA LEU A 21 -8.70 7.22 -4.97
C LEU A 21 -8.34 5.92 -5.70
N LYS A 22 -8.55 5.88 -7.02
CA LYS A 22 -8.19 4.72 -7.84
C LYS A 22 -6.69 4.38 -7.77
N ALA A 23 -5.83 5.39 -7.66
CA ALA A 23 -4.40 5.20 -7.49
C ALA A 23 -4.06 4.57 -6.12
N ALA A 24 -4.75 4.99 -5.05
CA ALA A 24 -4.60 4.38 -3.74
C ALA A 24 -5.13 2.93 -3.72
N GLU A 25 -6.25 2.64 -4.38
CA GLU A 25 -6.76 1.27 -4.54
C GLU A 25 -5.74 0.37 -5.26
N ALA A 26 -5.15 0.84 -6.36
CA ALA A 26 -4.13 0.09 -7.08
C ALA A 26 -2.87 -0.16 -6.23
N ALA A 27 -2.45 0.82 -5.42
CA ALA A 27 -1.36 0.66 -4.47
C ALA A 27 -1.66 -0.39 -3.38
N ALA A 28 -2.88 -0.36 -2.84
CA ALA A 28 -3.36 -1.35 -1.88
C ALA A 28 -3.34 -2.77 -2.48
N ASP A 29 -3.74 -2.93 -3.74
CA ASP A 29 -3.72 -4.22 -4.44
C ASP A 29 -2.31 -4.81 -4.54
N VAL A 30 -1.34 -4.00 -4.96
CA VAL A 30 0.07 -4.42 -5.03
C VAL A 30 0.62 -4.77 -3.65
N LEU A 31 0.29 -3.98 -2.62
CA LEU A 31 0.72 -4.27 -1.26
C LEU A 31 0.12 -5.59 -0.74
N ARG A 32 -1.15 -5.86 -1.03
CA ARG A 32 -1.80 -7.14 -0.70
C ARG A 32 -1.11 -8.33 -1.37
N GLU A 33 -0.74 -8.18 -2.64
CA GLU A 33 -0.02 -9.21 -3.38
C GLU A 33 1.35 -9.48 -2.73
N LYS A 34 2.09 -8.42 -2.38
CA LYS A 34 3.42 -8.54 -1.75
C LYS A 34 3.36 -9.18 -0.36
N LEU A 35 2.30 -8.92 0.40
CA LEU A 35 2.04 -9.57 1.71
C LEU A 35 1.47 -11.00 1.58
N SER A 36 1.13 -11.45 0.36
CA SER A 36 0.59 -12.80 0.16
C SER A 36 1.66 -13.89 0.00
N GLY A 37 2.92 -13.50 -0.19
CA GLY A 37 4.04 -14.41 -0.39
C GLY A 37 4.66 -14.92 0.92
N GLY A 38 5.21 -16.14 0.88
CA GLY A 38 6.15 -16.59 1.91
C GLY A 38 7.48 -15.85 1.82
N GLY A 39 8.15 -15.65 2.94
CA GLY A 39 9.46 -15.00 3.00
C GLY A 39 10.59 -15.93 2.56
N SER A 40 11.80 -15.39 2.36
CA SER A 40 12.99 -16.19 1.98
C SER A 40 13.85 -16.65 3.15
N GLY A 41 13.44 -16.36 4.37
CA GLY A 41 14.15 -16.71 5.60
C GLY A 41 14.09 -18.20 5.93
N THR A 42 14.88 -18.59 6.92
CA THR A 42 15.10 -20.00 7.30
C THR A 42 14.35 -20.43 8.57
N GLN A 43 13.69 -19.49 9.26
CA GLN A 43 12.93 -19.77 10.48
C GLN A 43 11.52 -20.29 10.16
N TYR A 44 11.02 -21.16 11.04
CA TYR A 44 9.75 -21.91 10.91
C TYR A 44 9.71 -22.96 9.78
N PRO A 45 10.65 -23.92 9.76
CA PRO A 45 10.59 -25.03 8.80
C PRO A 45 9.28 -25.83 8.99
N GLY A 46 8.55 -26.05 7.90
CA GLY A 46 7.30 -26.82 7.89
C GLY A 46 6.02 -26.00 8.10
N GLN A 47 6.10 -24.68 8.31
CA GLN A 47 4.94 -23.80 8.21
C GLN A 47 4.62 -23.47 6.75
N PRO A 48 3.36 -23.12 6.40
CA PRO A 48 2.97 -22.79 5.03
C PRO A 48 3.82 -21.69 4.38
N ASN A 49 4.21 -20.68 5.17
CA ASN A 49 5.08 -19.60 4.75
C ASN A 49 6.34 -19.57 5.61
N ALA A 50 7.52 -19.55 4.99
CA ALA A 50 8.77 -19.33 5.70
C ALA A 50 8.87 -17.87 6.20
N ALA A 51 9.66 -17.62 7.24
CA ALA A 51 9.87 -16.28 7.77
C ALA A 51 10.47 -15.34 6.71
N SER A 52 10.16 -14.04 6.76
CA SER A 52 10.84 -13.04 5.92
C SER A 52 12.24 -12.71 6.43
N THR A 53 13.17 -12.40 5.54
CA THR A 53 14.44 -11.75 5.89
C THR A 53 14.25 -10.24 6.06
N GLU A 54 15.29 -9.53 6.52
CA GLU A 54 15.27 -8.07 6.59
C GLU A 54 15.16 -7.46 5.18
N GLY A 55 14.33 -6.43 5.02
CA GLY A 55 14.04 -5.80 3.72
C GLY A 55 13.00 -6.52 2.86
N GLU A 56 12.48 -7.66 3.33
CA GLU A 56 11.34 -8.33 2.73
C GLU A 56 10.03 -7.95 3.42
N TYR A 57 8.94 -7.97 2.66
CA TYR A 57 7.60 -7.86 3.22
C TYR A 57 7.33 -8.98 4.23
N PRO A 58 6.55 -8.72 5.30
CA PRO A 58 6.20 -9.72 6.29
C PRO A 58 5.51 -10.92 5.67
N ALA A 59 6.02 -12.12 5.98
CA ALA A 59 5.43 -13.38 5.61
C ALA A 59 4.34 -13.73 6.61
N GLU A 60 3.09 -13.62 6.19
CA GLU A 60 1.95 -13.90 7.05
C GLU A 60 1.52 -15.36 7.01
N GLN A 61 1.12 -15.91 8.15
CA GLN A 61 0.52 -17.26 8.19
C GLN A 61 -1.00 -17.24 8.01
N THR A 62 -1.66 -16.16 8.44
CA THR A 62 -3.12 -16.09 8.57
C THR A 62 -3.79 -15.19 7.54
N GLY A 63 -3.02 -14.31 6.88
CA GLY A 63 -3.52 -13.34 5.91
C GLY A 63 -4.30 -12.17 6.51
N ARG A 64 -4.38 -12.04 7.84
CA ARG A 64 -5.12 -10.95 8.51
C ARG A 64 -4.54 -9.57 8.22
N LEU A 65 -3.22 -9.43 8.18
CA LEU A 65 -2.60 -8.15 7.87
C LEU A 65 -2.79 -7.82 6.38
N ARG A 66 -2.68 -8.79 5.46
CA ARG A 66 -3.05 -8.66 4.06
C ARG A 66 -4.50 -8.21 3.89
N GLU A 67 -5.43 -8.85 4.59
CA GLU A 67 -6.85 -8.52 4.55
C GLU A 67 -7.15 -7.14 5.15
N SER A 68 -6.27 -6.65 6.03
CA SER A 68 -6.39 -5.29 6.56
C SER A 68 -6.03 -4.20 5.56
N ILE A 69 -5.30 -4.52 4.49
CA ILE A 69 -4.89 -3.53 3.52
C ILE A 69 -6.08 -3.04 2.71
N GLY A 70 -6.24 -1.73 2.66
CA GLY A 70 -7.27 -1.06 1.87
C GLY A 70 -6.83 0.30 1.37
N ALA A 71 -7.80 1.02 0.82
CA ALA A 71 -7.67 2.41 0.42
C ALA A 71 -8.91 3.21 0.81
N ARG A 72 -8.74 4.51 1.09
CA ARG A 72 -9.88 5.42 1.33
C ARG A 72 -9.56 6.84 0.89
N SER A 73 -10.60 7.63 0.64
CA SER A 73 -10.44 9.07 0.44
C SER A 73 -9.98 9.74 1.74
N ALA A 74 -9.01 10.64 1.61
CA ALA A 74 -8.46 11.45 2.69
C ALA A 74 -8.73 12.96 2.46
N GLY A 75 -9.80 13.27 1.72
CA GLY A 75 -10.22 14.62 1.36
C GLY A 75 -10.06 14.94 -0.12
N LEU A 76 -10.27 16.22 -0.46
CA LEU A 76 -10.22 16.68 -1.84
C LEU A 76 -8.82 16.47 -2.43
N LEU A 77 -8.74 15.77 -3.57
CA LEU A 77 -7.49 15.40 -4.24
C LEU A 77 -6.53 14.57 -3.38
N ARG A 78 -7.04 13.86 -2.35
CA ARG A 78 -6.25 13.04 -1.44
C ARG A 78 -6.90 11.68 -1.20
N ALA A 79 -6.08 10.65 -1.18
CA ALA A 79 -6.44 9.31 -0.77
C ALA A 79 -5.22 8.66 -0.10
N GLU A 80 -5.49 7.67 0.73
CA GLU A 80 -4.47 6.91 1.45
C GLU A 80 -4.72 5.42 1.26
N PHE A 81 -3.65 4.64 1.37
CA PHE A 81 -3.68 3.18 1.36
C PHE A 81 -2.80 2.65 2.49
N GLY A 82 -3.07 1.42 2.93
CA GLY A 82 -2.37 0.77 4.03
C GLY A 82 -3.33 -0.07 4.86
N SER A 83 -2.95 -0.40 6.09
CA SER A 83 -3.80 -1.18 6.99
C SER A 83 -4.99 -0.36 7.52
N ILE A 84 -6.12 -0.45 6.82
CA ILE A 84 -7.33 0.34 7.04
C ILE A 84 -8.49 -0.52 7.57
N HIS A 85 -8.53 -1.80 7.23
CA HIS A 85 -9.66 -2.69 7.53
C HIS A 85 -9.33 -3.62 8.70
N ASP A 86 -9.75 -3.27 9.92
CA ASP A 86 -9.52 -4.12 11.11
C ASP A 86 -8.06 -4.64 11.23
N PRO A 87 -7.06 -3.73 11.30
CA PRO A 87 -5.67 -4.13 11.39
C PRO A 87 -5.45 -5.04 12.61
N PRO A 88 -4.74 -6.18 12.45
CA PRO A 88 -4.45 -7.03 13.59
C PRO A 88 -3.56 -6.31 14.60
N ASP A 89 -3.70 -6.61 15.89
CA ASP A 89 -2.97 -5.94 16.98
C ASP A 89 -1.44 -5.96 16.79
N TYR A 90 -0.91 -7.05 16.20
CA TYR A 90 0.52 -7.20 15.93
C TYR A 90 1.04 -6.29 14.80
N ASN A 91 0.18 -5.55 14.10
CA ASN A 91 0.59 -4.66 13.02
C ASN A 91 1.57 -3.59 13.51
N VAL A 92 1.28 -2.97 14.66
CA VAL A 92 2.15 -1.97 15.29
C VAL A 92 3.51 -2.58 15.64
N ASP A 93 3.51 -3.80 16.18
CA ASP A 93 4.72 -4.53 16.51
C ASP A 93 5.59 -4.82 15.28
N LEU A 94 4.98 -5.18 14.15
CA LEU A 94 5.71 -5.36 12.90
C LEU A 94 6.40 -4.06 12.50
N HIS A 95 5.74 -2.91 12.64
CA HIS A 95 6.31 -1.65 12.19
C HIS A 95 7.43 -1.13 13.09
N PHE A 96 7.32 -1.29 14.42
CA PHE A 96 8.23 -0.64 15.37
C PHE A 96 9.25 -1.55 16.04
N LYS A 97 9.14 -2.88 15.92
CA LYS A 97 10.19 -3.77 16.44
C LYS A 97 11.45 -3.68 15.59
N PRO A 98 12.62 -3.92 16.21
CA PRO A 98 13.85 -4.18 15.46
C PRO A 98 13.73 -5.39 14.51
N PRO A 99 14.41 -5.40 13.34
CA PRO A 99 14.35 -6.51 12.39
C PRO A 99 14.78 -7.86 12.95
N ASP A 100 15.76 -7.88 13.86
CA ASP A 100 16.25 -9.07 14.56
C ASP A 100 15.24 -9.65 15.57
N GLN A 101 14.22 -8.87 15.94
CA GLN A 101 13.08 -9.29 16.75
C GLN A 101 11.81 -9.53 15.93
N GLY A 102 11.95 -9.63 14.60
CA GLY A 102 10.84 -9.88 13.68
C GLY A 102 10.10 -8.63 13.20
N GLY A 103 10.62 -7.43 13.48
CA GLY A 103 10.07 -6.19 12.94
C GLY A 103 10.25 -6.08 11.43
N ARG A 104 9.18 -5.73 10.73
CA ARG A 104 9.14 -5.53 9.28
C ARG A 104 8.30 -4.28 9.01
N PRO A 105 8.93 -3.10 8.81
CA PRO A 105 8.24 -1.84 8.60
C PRO A 105 7.66 -1.73 7.19
N TYR A 106 6.77 -2.66 6.84
CA TYR A 106 6.25 -2.86 5.49
C TYR A 106 5.54 -1.62 4.89
N MET A 107 5.02 -0.72 5.73
CA MET A 107 4.48 0.57 5.27
C MET A 107 5.59 1.53 4.84
N ASP A 108 6.75 1.53 5.50
CA ASP A 108 7.90 2.33 5.08
C ASP A 108 8.52 1.75 3.81
N ASP A 109 8.56 0.42 3.69
CA ASP A 109 8.99 -0.26 2.47
C ASP A 109 8.04 0.09 1.30
N ALA A 110 6.73 0.08 1.56
CA ALA A 110 5.71 0.45 0.57
C ALA A 110 5.86 1.90 0.04
N LEU A 111 6.36 2.83 0.86
CA LEU A 111 6.64 4.21 0.42
C LEU A 111 7.74 4.28 -0.65
N HIS A 112 8.64 3.30 -0.68
CA HIS A 112 9.77 3.24 -1.59
C HIS A 112 9.62 2.16 -2.67
N ASP A 113 8.52 1.39 -2.64
CA ASP A 113 8.31 0.25 -3.53
C ASP A 113 8.01 0.67 -4.96
N ARG A 114 8.89 0.28 -5.87
CA ARG A 114 8.81 0.64 -7.28
C ARG A 114 7.49 0.22 -7.94
N ASP A 115 6.97 -0.96 -7.61
CA ASP A 115 5.78 -1.50 -8.27
C ASP A 115 4.54 -0.70 -7.83
N ILE A 116 4.49 -0.32 -6.55
CA ILE A 116 3.48 0.60 -6.01
C ILE A 116 3.54 1.95 -6.74
N HIS A 117 4.74 2.53 -6.90
CA HIS A 117 4.91 3.80 -7.64
C HIS A 117 4.48 3.69 -9.11
N VAL A 118 4.73 2.55 -9.75
CA VAL A 118 4.32 2.31 -11.15
C VAL A 118 2.80 2.30 -11.27
N VAL A 119 2.08 1.54 -10.43
CA VAL A 119 0.61 1.45 -10.54
C VAL A 119 -0.07 2.77 -10.19
N ILE A 120 0.46 3.54 -9.23
CA ILE A 120 -0.03 4.88 -8.91
C ILE A 120 0.07 5.79 -10.14
N ARG A 121 1.23 5.82 -10.82
CA ARG A 121 1.43 6.64 -12.02
C ARG A 121 0.46 6.27 -13.13
N VAL A 122 0.30 4.96 -13.40
CA VAL A 122 -0.64 4.46 -14.41
C VAL A 122 -2.07 4.87 -14.08
N ALA A 123 -2.51 4.68 -12.83
CA ALA A 123 -3.85 5.05 -12.39
C ALA A 123 -4.12 6.57 -12.50
N MET A 124 -3.10 7.39 -12.27
CA MET A 124 -3.15 8.84 -12.46
C MET A 124 -3.12 9.29 -13.93
N GLY A 125 -2.88 8.36 -14.87
CA GLY A 125 -2.72 8.66 -16.29
C GLY A 125 -1.37 9.28 -16.63
N VAL A 126 -0.37 9.11 -15.76
CA VAL A 126 1.02 9.51 -15.98
C VAL A 126 1.75 8.35 -16.66
N THR A 127 1.57 8.24 -17.98
CA THR A 127 2.35 7.31 -18.80
C THR A 127 3.63 8.02 -19.25
N GLY A 128 4.77 7.67 -18.65
CA GLY A 128 6.08 8.15 -19.07
C GLY A 128 6.60 7.35 -20.27
N LYS A 129 7.31 8.05 -21.17
CA LYS A 129 8.30 7.46 -22.09
C LYS A 129 9.43 6.77 -21.33
#